data_AF-A0A2T3G5E4-F1
#
_entry.id   AF-A0A2T3G5E4-F1
#
_cell.length_a   1.000
_cell.length_b   1.000
_cell.length_c   1.000
_cell.angle_alpha   90.00
_cell.angle_beta   90.00
_cell.angle_gamma   90.00
#
_symmetry.space_group_name_H-M   'P 1'
#
loop_
_entity.id
_entity.type
_entity.pdbx_description
1 polymer ?
#
loop_
_entity_poly.entity_id
_entity_poly.type
_entity_poly.pdbx_seq_one_letter_code
_entity_poly.pdbx_strand_id
1 'polypeptide(L)'
;MKKIMCSTHYKKVILLFFAIFGFMIMILNNQNPIYALQNDHTVLIPIKQVLDTNDKDNSVEFTYVLKAEKSGSPMPANSEGKEYKWIMRNDSHVNLTINVNQEGSFNYKIYQETKDINSYVIDHHIYSLCIKANNDNNDLITITTVTNENGEKVENVTFKNQFKSFDTDTQNKELYMLKNKIKTGDSYLTGSYMCMFLVSSVILILFIIKFSNKKKGDVK
;
A
#
# COMPACT_ATOMS: atom_id res chain seq x y z
N MET A 1 -64.53 24.36 -51.59
CA MET A 1 -63.86 23.04 -51.46
C MET A 1 -62.87 23.03 -50.29
N LYS A 2 -63.34 23.07 -49.02
CA LYS A 2 -62.43 23.13 -47.84
C LYS A 2 -62.74 22.12 -46.73
N LYS A 3 -63.83 21.36 -46.82
CA LYS A 3 -64.28 20.44 -45.76
C LYS A 3 -63.74 19.00 -45.84
N ILE A 4 -63.26 18.57 -47.02
CA ILE A 4 -62.84 17.17 -47.23
C ILE A 4 -61.36 16.95 -46.88
N MET A 5 -60.52 17.98 -47.03
CA MET A 5 -59.07 17.91 -46.80
C MET A 5 -58.69 17.88 -45.30
N CYS A 6 -59.58 18.34 -44.41
CA CYS A 6 -59.37 18.31 -42.95
C CYS A 6 -59.62 16.91 -42.34
N SER A 7 -60.58 16.15 -42.90
CA SER A 7 -60.97 14.82 -42.40
C SER A 7 -59.88 13.77 -42.58
N THR A 8 -59.18 13.76 -43.72
CA THR A 8 -58.10 12.82 -44.00
C THR A 8 -56.85 13.10 -43.16
N HIS A 9 -56.58 14.37 -42.86
CA HIS A 9 -55.44 14.76 -42.03
C HIS A 9 -55.70 14.40 -40.55
N TYR A 10 -56.91 14.64 -40.04
CA TYR A 10 -57.30 14.28 -38.69
C TYR A 10 -57.29 12.77 -38.45
N LYS A 11 -57.76 11.97 -39.42
CA LYS A 11 -57.70 10.49 -39.35
C LYS A 11 -56.26 9.97 -39.31
N LYS A 12 -55.34 10.56 -40.10
CA LYS A 12 -53.92 10.19 -40.07
C LYS A 12 -53.25 10.58 -38.75
N VAL A 13 -53.58 11.74 -38.20
CA VAL A 13 -53.08 12.20 -36.90
C VAL A 13 -53.59 11.30 -35.76
N ILE A 14 -54.87 10.90 -35.80
CA ILE A 14 -55.42 9.92 -34.85
C ILE A 14 -54.72 8.56 -34.97
N LEU A 15 -54.52 8.06 -36.19
CA LEU A 15 -53.86 6.78 -36.41
C LEU A 15 -52.40 6.81 -35.89
N LEU A 16 -51.70 7.92 -36.12
CA LEU A 16 -50.34 8.14 -35.61
C LEU A 16 -50.33 8.18 -34.07
N PHE A 17 -51.31 8.85 -33.46
CA PHE A 17 -51.44 8.92 -32.00
C PHE A 17 -51.67 7.52 -31.40
N PHE A 18 -52.55 6.71 -32.00
CA PHE A 18 -52.77 5.32 -31.56
C PHE A 18 -51.53 4.44 -31.77
N ALA A 19 -50.76 4.65 -32.84
CA ALA A 19 -49.51 3.92 -33.08
C ALA A 19 -48.44 4.27 -32.03
N ILE A 20 -48.27 5.56 -31.70
CA ILE A 20 -47.32 6.02 -30.68
C ILE A 20 -47.75 5.52 -29.29
N PHE A 21 -49.06 5.60 -28.99
CA PHE A 21 -49.60 5.11 -27.73
C PHE A 21 -49.43 3.59 -27.57
N GLY A 22 -49.67 2.83 -28.64
CA GLY A 22 -49.41 1.38 -28.67
C GLY A 22 -47.94 1.04 -28.48
N PHE A 23 -47.03 1.79 -29.11
CA PHE A 23 -45.59 1.61 -28.94
C PHE A 23 -45.13 1.93 -27.50
N MET A 24 -45.71 2.97 -26.89
CA MET A 24 -45.43 3.33 -25.49
C MET A 24 -45.89 2.24 -24.52
N ILE A 25 -47.06 1.63 -24.75
CA ILE A 25 -47.56 0.50 -23.95
C ILE A 25 -46.64 -0.73 -24.09
N MET A 26 -46.10 -1.00 -25.28
CA MET A 26 -45.12 -2.10 -25.43
C MET A 26 -43.82 -1.85 -24.66
N ILE A 27 -43.34 -0.61 -24.59
CA ILE A 27 -42.16 -0.26 -23.79
C ILE A 27 -42.45 -0.42 -22.28
N LEU A 28 -43.66 -0.07 -21.83
CA LEU A 28 -44.07 -0.20 -20.43
C LEU A 28 -44.23 -1.67 -19.99
N ASN A 29 -44.67 -2.55 -20.89
CA ASN A 29 -44.85 -3.99 -20.59
C ASN A 29 -43.54 -4.81 -20.71
N ASN A 30 -42.47 -4.23 -21.26
CA ASN A 30 -41.17 -4.89 -21.41
C ASN A 30 -40.19 -4.54 -20.28
N GLN A 31 -40.69 -4.04 -19.14
CA GLN A 31 -39.91 -3.92 -17.93
C GLN A 31 -39.74 -5.31 -17.30
N ASN A 32 -38.79 -6.08 -17.81
CA ASN A 32 -38.29 -7.24 -17.10
C ASN A 32 -37.78 -6.74 -15.74
N PRO A 33 -38.30 -7.25 -14.61
CA PRO A 33 -37.70 -6.93 -13.32
C PRO A 33 -36.25 -7.41 -13.36
N ILE A 34 -35.32 -6.47 -13.37
CA ILE A 34 -33.91 -6.79 -13.15
C ILE A 34 -33.82 -7.08 -11.66
N TYR A 35 -33.92 -8.36 -11.31
CA TYR A 35 -33.59 -8.81 -9.97
C TYR A 35 -32.09 -8.56 -9.78
N ALA A 36 -31.75 -7.58 -8.95
CA ALA A 36 -30.42 -7.57 -8.35
C ALA A 36 -30.28 -8.90 -7.60
N LEU A 37 -29.31 -9.73 -7.98
CA LEU A 37 -28.89 -10.88 -7.19
C LEU A 37 -28.24 -10.31 -5.92
N GLN A 38 -29.08 -9.94 -4.95
CA GLN A 38 -28.60 -9.54 -3.64
C GLN A 38 -28.22 -10.83 -2.93
N ASN A 39 -26.92 -11.16 -2.94
CA ASN A 39 -26.41 -12.22 -2.10
C ASN A 39 -26.47 -11.73 -0.64
N ASP A 40 -27.65 -11.79 -0.02
CA ASP A 40 -27.97 -11.32 1.35
C ASP A 40 -27.11 -11.98 2.45
N HIS A 41 -26.30 -12.97 2.06
CA HIS A 41 -25.34 -13.68 2.88
C HIS A 41 -23.95 -13.04 2.92
N THR A 42 -23.75 -11.93 2.21
CA THR A 42 -22.44 -11.30 2.02
C THR A 42 -22.22 -10.16 3.01
N VAL A 43 -21.35 -10.35 3.99
CA VAL A 43 -20.97 -9.30 4.94
C VAL A 43 -19.79 -8.50 4.39
N LEU A 44 -19.93 -7.18 4.36
CA LEU A 44 -18.88 -6.23 3.96
C LEU A 44 -18.29 -5.55 5.20
N ILE A 45 -16.97 -5.62 5.35
CA ILE A 45 -16.24 -4.98 6.46
C ILE A 45 -15.27 -3.93 5.88
N PRO A 46 -15.58 -2.64 6.04
CA PRO A 46 -14.70 -1.57 5.59
C PRO A 46 -13.47 -1.43 6.49
N ILE A 47 -12.29 -1.48 5.89
CA ILE A 47 -11.00 -1.30 6.55
C ILE A 47 -10.24 -0.17 5.88
N LYS A 48 -9.66 0.71 6.68
CA LYS A 48 -8.87 1.86 6.22
C LYS A 48 -7.46 1.82 6.80
N GLN A 49 -6.49 2.12 5.95
CA GLN A 49 -5.13 2.45 6.35
C GLN A 49 -4.93 3.96 6.17
N VAL A 50 -4.33 4.60 7.17
CA VAL A 50 -3.91 6.00 7.13
C VAL A 50 -2.43 6.07 7.51
N LEU A 51 -1.65 6.80 6.75
CA LEU A 51 -0.27 7.17 7.04
C LEU A 51 -0.23 8.65 7.43
N ASP A 52 0.58 9.01 8.43
CA ASP A 52 0.76 10.40 8.88
C ASP A 52 1.89 11.15 8.15
N THR A 53 2.29 10.67 6.97
CA THR A 53 3.35 11.28 6.15
C THR A 53 2.78 11.98 4.92
N ASN A 54 3.45 13.06 4.49
CA ASN A 54 3.19 13.69 3.20
C ASN A 54 3.83 12.92 2.02
N ASP A 55 4.75 12.01 2.33
CA ASP A 55 5.50 11.26 1.32
C ASP A 55 4.74 9.98 0.96
N LYS A 56 4.20 9.94 -0.25
CA LYS A 56 3.42 8.82 -0.79
C LYS A 56 4.34 7.81 -1.44
N ASP A 57 5.37 7.38 -0.72
CA ASP A 57 6.23 6.31 -1.20
C ASP A 57 5.42 5.01 -1.27
N ASN A 58 5.04 4.65 -2.49
CA ASN A 58 4.27 3.43 -2.80
C ASN A 58 5.06 2.13 -2.53
N SER A 59 6.31 2.20 -2.06
CA SER A 59 7.14 1.02 -1.84
C SER A 59 6.76 0.21 -0.59
N VAL A 60 6.22 0.86 0.44
CA VAL A 60 6.03 0.22 1.74
C VAL A 60 4.72 -0.55 1.81
N GLU A 61 4.84 -1.83 2.16
CA GLU A 61 3.74 -2.77 2.29
C GLU A 61 3.43 -3.05 3.75
N PHE A 62 2.15 -2.93 4.09
CA PHE A 62 1.63 -3.28 5.40
C PHE A 62 0.76 -4.53 5.27
N THR A 63 1.11 -5.57 6.03
CA THR A 63 0.39 -6.84 6.08
C THR A 63 -0.63 -6.82 7.21
N TYR A 64 -1.85 -7.22 6.86
CA TYR A 64 -3.00 -7.31 7.75
C TYR A 64 -3.54 -8.73 7.80
N VAL A 65 -4.18 -9.06 8.91
CA VAL A 65 -4.74 -10.39 9.16
C VAL A 65 -6.15 -10.28 9.71
N LEU A 66 -7.07 -11.03 9.11
CA LEU A 66 -8.36 -11.40 9.69
C LEU A 66 -8.23 -12.84 10.17
N LYS A 67 -8.44 -13.07 11.47
CA LYS A 67 -8.28 -14.37 12.10
C LYS A 67 -9.58 -14.82 12.75
N ALA A 68 -10.12 -15.94 12.31
CA ALA A 68 -11.24 -16.59 12.97
C ALA A 68 -10.82 -17.22 14.29
N GLU A 69 -11.62 -17.03 15.34
CA GLU A 69 -11.36 -17.68 16.63
C GLU A 69 -11.61 -19.19 16.55
N LYS A 70 -12.72 -19.58 15.91
CA LYS A 70 -13.15 -20.98 15.75
C LYS A 70 -12.86 -21.50 14.34
N SER A 71 -12.48 -22.78 14.25
CA SER A 71 -12.34 -23.47 12.96
C SER A 71 -13.70 -23.70 12.30
N GLY A 72 -13.77 -23.60 10.97
CA GLY A 72 -15.01 -23.74 10.21
C GLY A 72 -15.91 -22.49 10.23
N SER A 73 -15.45 -21.39 10.83
CA SER A 73 -16.11 -20.09 10.65
C SER A 73 -16.07 -19.65 9.18
N PRO A 74 -17.09 -18.93 8.69
CA PRO A 74 -17.06 -18.29 7.38
C PRO A 74 -15.81 -17.43 7.19
N MET A 75 -15.18 -17.49 6.02
CA MET A 75 -13.94 -16.75 5.76
C MET A 75 -13.98 -16.14 4.35
N PRO A 76 -13.22 -15.06 4.09
CA PRO A 76 -13.02 -14.56 2.74
C PRO A 76 -12.47 -15.63 1.79
N ALA A 77 -12.68 -15.45 0.49
CA ALA A 77 -12.05 -16.29 -0.52
C ALA A 77 -10.52 -16.25 -0.40
N ASN A 78 -9.85 -17.37 -0.70
CA ASN A 78 -8.39 -17.53 -0.59
C ASN A 78 -7.83 -17.45 0.84
N SER A 79 -8.66 -17.65 1.86
CA SER A 79 -8.18 -17.79 3.24
C SER A 79 -7.45 -19.12 3.44
N GLU A 80 -6.41 -19.10 4.26
CA GLU A 80 -5.64 -20.29 4.64
C GLU A 80 -6.07 -20.73 6.05
N GLY A 81 -6.94 -21.74 6.10
CA GLY A 81 -7.49 -22.25 7.35
C GLY A 81 -8.33 -21.20 8.08
N LYS A 82 -7.78 -20.62 9.15
CA LYS A 82 -8.47 -19.62 9.99
C LYS A 82 -8.01 -18.19 9.73
N GLU A 83 -7.08 -17.98 8.81
CA GLU A 83 -6.49 -16.67 8.57
C GLU A 83 -6.69 -16.23 7.11
N TYR A 84 -7.04 -14.97 6.94
CA TYR A 84 -7.01 -14.28 5.67
C TYR A 84 -6.01 -13.13 5.79
N LYS A 85 -5.03 -13.10 4.89
CA LYS A 85 -3.98 -12.06 4.88
C LYS A 85 -4.10 -11.22 3.62
N TRP A 86 -3.93 -9.92 3.78
CA TRP A 86 -3.86 -9.00 2.66
C TRP A 86 -2.82 -7.91 2.92
N ILE A 87 -2.45 -7.21 1.86
CA ILE A 87 -1.43 -6.16 1.88
C ILE A 87 -2.07 -4.84 1.43
N MET A 88 -1.74 -3.77 2.13
CA MET A 88 -2.13 -2.40 1.77
C MET A 88 -0.87 -1.52 1.64
N ARG A 89 -0.94 -0.52 0.78
CA ARG A 89 0.14 0.45 0.50
C ARG A 89 -0.46 1.85 0.53
N ASN A 90 0.26 2.83 1.10
CA ASN A 90 -0.22 4.20 1.31
C ASN A 90 -1.57 4.31 2.03
N ASP A 91 -2.12 5.52 2.08
CA ASP A 91 -3.53 5.70 2.39
C ASP A 91 -4.39 4.89 1.45
N SER A 92 -5.10 3.92 2.01
CA SER A 92 -5.87 2.96 1.22
C SER A 92 -7.05 2.42 2.00
N HIS A 93 -7.98 1.83 1.26
CA HIS A 93 -9.22 1.30 1.79
C HIS A 93 -9.55 -0.02 1.10
N VAL A 94 -10.04 -0.99 1.87
CA VAL A 94 -10.48 -2.28 1.38
C VAL A 94 -11.79 -2.67 2.06
N ASN A 95 -12.69 -3.30 1.30
CA ASN A 95 -13.90 -3.91 1.84
C ASN A 95 -13.70 -5.42 1.86
N LEU A 96 -13.46 -5.98 3.05
CA LEU A 96 -13.43 -7.43 3.20
C LEU A 96 -14.83 -7.99 3.01
N THR A 97 -14.90 -9.13 2.34
CA THR A 97 -16.15 -9.79 2.02
C THR A 97 -16.16 -11.18 2.65
N ILE A 98 -17.18 -11.48 3.46
CA ILE A 98 -17.35 -12.79 4.10
C ILE A 98 -18.75 -13.31 3.74
N ASN A 99 -18.80 -14.48 3.09
CA ASN A 99 -20.05 -15.14 2.74
C ASN A 99 -20.48 -16.07 3.88
N VAL A 100 -21.61 -15.78 4.50
CA VAL A 100 -22.14 -16.50 5.66
C VAL A 100 -23.37 -17.29 5.24
N ASN A 101 -23.24 -18.61 5.16
CA ASN A 101 -24.32 -19.48 4.64
C ASN A 101 -24.96 -20.35 5.74
N GLN A 102 -24.65 -20.07 7.01
CA GLN A 102 -25.13 -20.86 8.13
C GLN A 102 -25.42 -19.95 9.33
N GLU A 103 -26.40 -20.34 10.14
CA GLU A 103 -26.71 -19.68 11.39
C GLU A 103 -25.57 -19.82 12.40
N GLY A 104 -25.40 -18.81 13.25
CA GLY A 104 -24.43 -18.84 14.33
C GLY A 104 -23.83 -17.48 14.66
N SER A 105 -22.94 -17.49 15.66
CA SER A 105 -22.13 -16.33 16.03
C SER A 105 -20.68 -16.62 15.68
N PHE A 106 -20.09 -15.81 14.81
CA PHE A 106 -18.74 -15.96 14.33
C PHE A 106 -17.89 -14.78 14.80
N ASN A 107 -16.84 -15.08 15.55
CA ASN A 107 -15.93 -14.09 16.11
C ASN A 107 -14.59 -14.14 15.40
N TYR A 108 -14.04 -12.96 15.13
CA TYR A 108 -12.77 -12.76 14.46
C TYR A 108 -11.98 -11.65 15.12
N LYS A 109 -10.67 -11.65 14.88
CA LYS A 109 -9.77 -10.55 15.19
C LYS A 109 -9.21 -9.96 13.90
N ILE A 110 -9.09 -8.64 13.85
CA ILE A 110 -8.48 -7.90 12.75
C ILE A 110 -7.31 -7.10 13.33
N TYR A 111 -6.11 -7.31 12.80
CA TYR A 111 -4.88 -6.68 13.28
C TYR A 111 -3.81 -6.64 12.19
N GLN A 112 -2.74 -5.86 12.44
CA GLN A 112 -1.55 -5.87 11.59
C GLN A 112 -0.52 -6.91 12.05
N GLU A 113 0.03 -7.63 11.08
CA GLU A 113 1.19 -8.53 11.26
C GLU A 113 2.38 -8.02 10.43
N THR A 114 2.39 -6.73 10.11
CA THR A 114 3.50 -6.10 9.40
C THR A 114 4.75 -6.23 10.26
N LYS A 115 5.84 -6.74 9.68
CA LYS A 115 7.14 -6.78 10.37
C LYS A 115 7.61 -5.36 10.66
N ASP A 116 8.45 -5.19 11.66
CA ASP A 116 9.01 -3.88 11.98
C ASP A 116 9.73 -3.28 10.76
N ILE A 117 9.27 -2.09 10.37
CA ILE A 117 9.86 -1.30 9.29
C ILE A 117 10.62 -0.15 9.95
N ASN A 118 11.87 0.09 9.53
CA ASN A 118 12.70 1.12 10.14
C ASN A 118 12.06 2.52 10.06
N SER A 119 11.35 2.84 8.98
CA SER A 119 10.73 4.15 8.74
C SER A 119 9.34 4.34 9.35
N TYR A 120 8.69 3.32 9.90
CA TYR A 120 7.32 3.44 10.44
C TYR A 120 7.17 2.84 11.84
N VAL A 121 6.39 3.51 12.69
CA VAL A 121 5.73 2.93 13.86
C VAL A 121 4.44 2.30 13.37
N ILE A 122 4.35 0.98 13.54
CA ILE A 122 3.21 0.20 13.08
C ILE A 122 2.08 0.29 14.10
N ASP A 123 0.86 0.40 13.60
CA ASP A 123 -0.32 0.31 14.44
C ASP A 123 -0.55 -1.15 14.87
N HIS A 124 -0.57 -1.39 16.19
CA HIS A 124 -0.78 -2.71 16.79
C HIS A 124 -2.17 -2.91 17.37
N HIS A 125 -3.12 -2.00 17.08
CA HIS A 125 -4.48 -2.13 17.60
C HIS A 125 -5.13 -3.45 17.12
N ILE A 126 -5.98 -4.03 17.98
CA ILE A 126 -6.71 -5.26 17.67
C ILE A 126 -8.20 -4.97 17.72
N TYR A 127 -8.85 -5.14 16.58
CA TYR A 127 -10.31 -5.04 16.49
C TYR A 127 -10.94 -6.42 16.63
N SER A 128 -12.05 -6.48 17.35
CA SER A 128 -12.89 -7.67 17.43
C SER A 128 -14.08 -7.50 16.50
N LEU A 129 -14.31 -8.49 15.65
CA LEU A 129 -15.43 -8.55 14.72
C LEU A 129 -16.34 -9.69 15.14
N CYS A 130 -17.62 -9.39 15.37
CA CYS A 130 -18.67 -10.36 15.64
C CYS A 130 -19.69 -10.29 14.50
N ILE A 131 -19.91 -11.42 13.83
CA ILE A 131 -20.98 -11.60 12.85
C ILE A 131 -21.98 -12.60 13.43
N LYS A 132 -23.21 -12.15 13.67
CA LYS A 132 -24.32 -13.01 14.09
C LYS A 132 -25.23 -13.23 12.90
N ALA A 133 -25.46 -14.49 12.55
CA ALA A 133 -26.39 -14.90 11.51
C ALA A 133 -27.54 -15.68 12.13
N ASN A 134 -28.76 -15.23 11.90
CA ASN A 134 -29.99 -15.88 12.33
C ASN A 134 -30.87 -16.11 11.12
N ASN A 135 -31.64 -17.19 11.14
CA ASN A 135 -32.62 -17.47 10.11
C ASN A 135 -33.97 -16.91 10.54
N ASP A 136 -34.52 -16.05 9.70
CA ASP A 136 -35.83 -15.46 9.85
C ASP A 136 -36.64 -15.80 8.60
N ASN A 137 -37.65 -16.65 8.74
CA ASN A 137 -38.54 -17.07 7.65
C ASN A 137 -37.82 -17.59 6.38
N ASN A 138 -36.77 -18.40 6.54
CA ASN A 138 -35.90 -18.93 5.49
C ASN A 138 -34.90 -17.93 4.87
N ASP A 139 -34.87 -16.69 5.37
CA ASP A 139 -33.87 -15.70 5.00
C ASP A 139 -32.82 -15.59 6.12
N LEU A 140 -31.55 -15.73 5.75
CA LEU A 140 -30.46 -15.61 6.72
C LEU A 140 -30.10 -14.13 6.91
N ILE A 141 -30.49 -13.56 8.04
CA ILE A 141 -30.20 -12.18 8.42
C ILE A 141 -28.87 -12.13 9.18
N THR A 142 -27.96 -11.25 8.75
CA THR A 142 -26.67 -11.06 9.40
C THR A 142 -26.57 -9.70 10.10
N ILE A 143 -26.03 -9.70 11.33
CA ILE A 143 -25.74 -8.50 12.11
C ILE A 143 -24.24 -8.49 12.39
N THR A 144 -23.59 -7.40 11.98
CA THR A 144 -22.15 -7.22 12.13
C THR A 144 -21.85 -6.16 13.18
N THR A 145 -20.95 -6.48 14.12
CA THR A 145 -20.47 -5.55 15.14
C THR A 145 -18.96 -5.60 15.18
N VAL A 146 -18.33 -4.43 15.10
CA VAL A 146 -16.89 -4.25 15.28
C VAL A 146 -16.67 -3.49 16.57
N THR A 147 -15.74 -3.95 17.40
CA THR A 147 -15.28 -3.22 18.59
C THR A 147 -13.78 -3.01 18.55
N ASN A 148 -13.32 -1.89 19.11
CA ASN A 148 -11.90 -1.69 19.40
C ASN A 148 -11.48 -2.53 20.62
N GLU A 149 -10.21 -2.44 21.00
CA GLU A 149 -9.65 -3.14 22.16
C GLU A 149 -10.17 -2.67 23.52
N ASN A 150 -10.78 -1.48 23.59
CA ASN A 150 -11.50 -1.01 24.79
C ASN A 150 -12.92 -1.61 24.87
N GLY A 151 -13.36 -2.37 23.87
CA GLY A 151 -14.72 -2.92 23.79
C GLY A 151 -15.76 -1.93 23.26
N GLU A 152 -15.34 -0.76 22.78
CA GLU A 152 -16.22 0.26 22.23
C GLU A 152 -16.59 -0.09 20.80
N LYS A 153 -17.88 0.02 20.46
CA LYS A 153 -18.35 -0.20 19.10
C LYS A 153 -17.82 0.89 18.17
N VAL A 154 -17.22 0.47 17.06
CA VAL A 154 -16.72 1.36 16.01
C VAL A 154 -17.45 1.10 14.69
N GLU A 155 -17.59 2.14 13.88
CA GLU A 155 -18.21 2.02 12.55
C GLU A 155 -17.23 1.50 11.51
N ASN A 156 -15.97 1.92 11.58
CA ASN A 156 -14.92 1.59 10.62
C ASN A 156 -13.67 1.09 11.34
N VAL A 157 -13.04 0.06 10.78
CA VAL A 157 -11.70 -0.38 11.22
C VAL A 157 -10.68 0.56 10.58
N THR A 158 -9.89 1.29 11.38
CA THR A 158 -8.89 2.23 10.87
C THR A 158 -7.55 2.01 11.55
N PHE A 159 -6.55 1.65 10.77
CA PHE A 159 -5.17 1.53 11.22
C PHE A 159 -4.37 2.77 10.84
N LYS A 160 -3.60 3.31 11.79
CA LYS A 160 -2.81 4.54 11.64
C LYS A 160 -1.33 4.25 11.84
N ASN A 161 -0.61 4.00 10.75
CA ASN A 161 0.84 3.82 10.82
C ASN A 161 1.52 5.20 10.77
N GLN A 162 2.52 5.40 11.64
CA GLN A 162 3.18 6.68 11.79
C GLN A 162 4.60 6.64 11.22
N PHE A 163 4.99 7.61 10.41
CA PHE A 163 6.35 7.77 9.95
C PHE A 163 7.25 8.15 11.12
N LYS A 164 8.35 7.43 11.29
CA LYS A 164 9.35 7.79 12.29
C LYS A 164 10.01 9.08 11.83
N SER A 165 9.71 10.18 12.50
CA SER A 165 10.50 11.39 12.39
C SER A 165 11.94 11.04 12.75
N PHE A 166 12.80 10.94 11.75
CA PHE A 166 14.23 10.89 11.99
C PHE A 166 14.62 12.28 12.47
N ASP A 167 14.92 12.43 13.76
CA ASP A 167 15.59 13.62 14.25
C ASP A 167 16.81 13.85 13.34
N THR A 168 16.87 15.01 12.70
CA THR A 168 17.97 15.43 11.82
C THR A 168 19.35 15.28 12.48
N ASP A 169 19.39 15.24 13.81
CA ASP A 169 20.59 14.98 14.61
C ASP A 169 21.08 13.53 14.50
N THR A 170 20.19 12.56 14.34
CA THR A 170 20.54 11.14 14.21
C THR A 170 21.11 10.82 12.83
N GLN A 171 20.57 11.42 11.75
CA GLN A 171 21.18 11.34 10.43
C GLN A 171 22.55 12.03 10.39
N ASN A 172 22.68 13.20 11.01
CA ASN A 172 23.99 13.86 11.13
C ASN A 172 24.96 12.98 11.90
N LYS A 173 24.54 12.31 12.98
CA LYS A 173 25.38 11.43 13.79
C LYS A 173 25.75 10.14 13.06
N GLU A 174 24.83 9.49 12.35
CA GLU A 174 25.14 8.32 11.51
C GLU A 174 26.02 8.68 10.32
N LEU A 175 25.79 9.83 9.68
CA LEU A 175 26.65 10.37 8.62
C LEU A 175 28.03 10.76 9.16
N TYR A 176 28.11 11.31 10.38
CA TYR A 176 29.38 11.63 11.05
C TYR A 176 30.13 10.34 11.43
N MET A 177 29.42 9.33 11.93
CA MET A 177 29.99 8.01 12.24
C MET A 177 30.43 7.27 10.98
N LEU A 178 29.68 7.36 9.87
CA LEU A 178 30.06 6.78 8.58
C LEU A 178 31.25 7.54 7.98
N LYS A 179 31.26 8.88 8.03
CA LYS A 179 32.38 9.73 7.62
C LYS A 179 33.64 9.46 8.43
N ASN A 180 33.51 9.15 9.72
CA ASN A 180 34.63 8.78 10.59
C ASN A 180 35.02 7.29 10.45
N LYS A 181 34.13 6.43 9.95
CA LYS A 181 34.39 5.00 9.68
C LYS A 181 35.02 4.79 8.30
N ILE A 182 34.76 5.66 7.32
CA ILE A 182 35.50 5.68 6.06
C ILE A 182 36.86 6.32 6.32
N LYS A 183 37.84 5.48 6.62
CA LYS A 183 39.24 5.85 6.56
C LYS A 183 39.63 5.94 5.08
N THR A 184 39.38 7.05 4.41
CA THR A 184 40.05 7.32 3.13
C THR A 184 41.53 7.41 3.45
N GLY A 185 42.24 6.35 3.07
CA GLY A 185 43.67 6.19 3.27
C GLY A 185 44.46 7.11 2.35
N ASP A 186 44.38 8.42 2.59
CA ASP A 186 45.40 9.35 2.12
C ASP A 186 46.56 9.35 3.14
N SER A 187 47.12 8.17 3.36
CA SER A 187 48.50 8.07 3.83
C SER A 187 49.38 8.37 2.64
N TYR A 188 49.57 9.65 2.34
CA TYR A 188 50.64 10.06 1.42
C TYR A 188 51.96 9.56 2.03
N LEU A 189 52.65 8.71 1.29
CA LEU A 189 53.93 8.12 1.66
C LEU A 189 55.01 9.20 1.60
N THR A 190 54.98 10.17 2.52
CA THR A 190 55.98 11.26 2.67
C THR A 190 57.41 10.72 2.72
N GLY A 191 57.59 9.49 3.21
CA GLY A 191 58.87 8.80 3.23
C GLY A 191 59.44 8.46 1.84
N SER A 192 58.61 8.23 0.82
CA SER A 192 59.09 7.85 -0.52
C SER A 192 59.78 8.99 -1.26
N TYR A 193 59.25 10.21 -1.15
CA TYR A 193 59.88 11.40 -1.72
C TYR A 193 61.20 11.72 -1.02
N MET A 194 61.28 11.55 0.30
CA MET A 194 62.53 11.73 1.06
C MET A 194 63.63 10.76 0.58
N CYS A 195 63.28 9.49 0.33
CA CYS A 195 64.24 8.54 -0.24
C CYS A 195 64.70 8.94 -1.65
N MET A 196 63.80 9.43 -2.51
CA MET A 196 64.17 9.91 -3.85
C MET A 196 65.12 11.12 -3.80
N PHE A 197 64.90 12.07 -2.89
CA PHE A 197 65.79 13.22 -2.72
C PHE A 197 67.19 12.82 -2.24
N LEU A 198 67.28 11.85 -1.33
CA LEU A 198 68.57 11.35 -0.83
C LEU A 198 69.36 10.63 -1.92
N VAL A 199 68.71 9.75 -2.70
CA VAL A 199 69.36 9.03 -3.81
C VAL A 199 69.84 10.02 -4.89
N SER A 200 69.01 11.00 -5.26
CA SER A 200 69.40 12.01 -6.24
C SER A 200 70.60 12.85 -5.76
N SER A 201 70.65 13.18 -4.48
CA SER A 201 71.75 13.98 -3.91
C SER A 201 73.07 13.21 -3.91
N VAL A 202 73.06 11.90 -3.61
CA VAL A 202 74.26 11.05 -3.68
C VAL A 202 74.79 10.95 -5.11
N ILE A 203 73.91 10.79 -6.10
CA ILE A 203 74.32 10.75 -7.52
C ILE A 203 74.99 12.06 -7.93
N LEU A 204 74.43 13.20 -7.53
CA LEU A 204 75.00 14.52 -7.84
C LEU A 204 76.41 14.68 -7.23
N ILE A 205 76.60 14.25 -5.97
CA ILE A 205 77.89 14.30 -5.29
C ILE A 205 78.92 13.41 -6.01
N LEU A 206 78.54 12.19 -6.39
CA LEU A 206 79.43 11.30 -7.16
C LEU A 206 79.80 11.91 -8.52
N PHE A 207 78.87 12.60 -9.19
CA PHE A 207 79.13 13.28 -10.45
C PHE A 207 80.13 14.42 -10.28
N ILE A 208 79.99 15.23 -9.22
CA ILE A 208 80.91 16.33 -8.90
C ILE A 208 82.31 15.78 -8.56
N ILE A 209 82.40 14.71 -7.78
CA ILE A 209 83.69 14.07 -7.45
C ILE A 209 84.36 13.51 -8.71
N LYS A 210 83.61 12.82 -9.58
CA LYS A 210 84.12 12.29 -10.85
C LYS A 210 84.60 13.41 -11.77
N PHE A 211 83.88 14.53 -11.82
CA PHE A 211 84.25 15.69 -12.63
C PHE A 211 85.49 16.44 -12.07
N SER A 212 85.58 16.56 -10.74
CA SER A 212 86.74 17.13 -10.05
C SER A 212 88.00 16.27 -10.23
N ASN A 213 87.86 14.95 -10.17
CA ASN A 213 88.96 14.02 -10.39
C ASN A 213 89.40 13.96 -11.87
N LYS A 214 88.48 14.16 -12.82
CA LYS A 214 88.83 14.28 -14.24
C LYS A 214 89.69 15.53 -14.51
N LYS A 215 89.39 16.66 -13.85
CA LYS A 215 90.23 17.87 -13.92
C LYS A 215 91.62 17.72 -13.28
N LYS A 216 91.81 16.77 -12.35
CA LYS A 216 93.13 16.46 -11.75
C LYS A 216 93.93 15.42 -12.55
N GLY A 217 93.31 14.72 -13.50
CA GLY A 217 93.97 13.74 -14.37
C GLY A 217 94.64 14.35 -15.62
N ASP A 218 94.31 15.60 -15.96
CA ASP A 218 94.86 16.34 -17.10
C ASP A 218 95.96 17.33 -16.68
N VAL A 219 96.80 16.93 -15.72
CA VAL A 219 98.09 17.58 -15.44
C VAL A 219 99.16 16.49 -15.41
N LYS A 220 99.73 16.22 -16.59
CA LYS A 220 101.08 15.71 -16.76
C LYS A 220 101.69 16.39 -17.97
#